data_AF-A0A5H2N7F2-F1
#
_entry.id   AF-A0A5H2N7F2-F1
#
_cell.length_a   1.000
_cell.length_b   1.000
_cell.length_c   1.000
_cell.angle_alpha   90.00
_cell.angle_beta   90.00
_cell.angle_gamma   90.00
#
_symmetry.space_group_name_H-M   'P 1'
#
loop_
_entity.id
_entity.type
_entity.pdbx_description
1 polymer ?
#
loop_
_entity_poly.entity_id
_entity_poly.type
_entity_poly.pdbx_seq_one_letter_code
_entity_poly.pdbx_strand_id
1 'polypeptide(L)'
;ADEYGIPEEKFEEAKAKGSADDIDPCFISCFLKKAEFFDGDGKLDVEKTNAFVKAHLTSEHVIKFFEAVGGECAKVNDEEVTDGDKGCDRAKLLFDCIQELKSKIGD
;
A
#
# COMPACT_ATOMS: atom_id res chain seq x y z
N ALA A 1 9.79 8.31 -11.74
CA ALA A 1 8.46 8.09 -12.33
C ALA A 1 8.60 7.34 -13.66
N ASP A 2 9.50 7.77 -14.55
CA ASP A 2 9.75 7.14 -15.86
C ASP A 2 10.23 5.68 -15.82
N GLU A 3 10.89 5.24 -14.74
CA GLU A 3 11.43 3.87 -14.60
C GLU A 3 10.34 2.80 -14.39
N TYR A 4 9.09 3.20 -14.11
CA TYR A 4 8.04 2.29 -13.66
C TYR A 4 6.83 2.18 -14.60
N GLY A 5 6.86 2.80 -15.78
CA GLY A 5 5.80 2.60 -16.78
C GLY A 5 4.41 3.10 -16.39
N ILE A 6 4.30 3.91 -15.33
CA ILE A 6 3.11 4.74 -15.11
C ILE A 6 3.37 6.11 -15.73
N PRO A 7 2.53 6.58 -16.69
CA PRO A 7 2.56 7.97 -17.13
C PRO A 7 2.37 8.86 -15.91
N GLU A 8 3.24 9.85 -15.69
CA GLU A 8 3.15 10.79 -14.56
C GLU A 8 1.73 11.34 -14.36
N GLU A 9 0.99 11.53 -15.46
CA GLU A 9 -0.43 11.90 -15.50
C GLU A 9 -1.34 11.00 -14.65
N LYS A 10 -1.14 9.67 -14.65
CA LYS A 10 -1.95 8.71 -13.87
C LYS A 10 -1.72 8.87 -12.36
N PHE A 11 -0.50 9.21 -11.95
CA PHE A 11 -0.20 9.51 -10.55
C PHE A 11 -0.83 10.84 -10.12
N GLU A 12 -0.76 11.85 -10.97
CA GLU A 12 -1.37 13.15 -10.71
C GLU A 12 -2.91 13.06 -10.67
N GLU A 13 -3.53 12.27 -11.55
CA GLU A 13 -4.96 11.98 -11.50
C GLU A 13 -5.35 11.22 -10.22
N ALA A 14 -4.57 10.21 -9.82
CA ALA A 14 -4.81 9.46 -8.58
C ALA A 14 -4.69 10.36 -7.34
N LYS A 15 -3.68 11.24 -7.30
CA LYS A 15 -3.54 12.26 -6.25
C LYS A 15 -4.72 13.21 -6.22
N ALA A 16 -5.16 13.70 -7.38
CA ALA A 16 -6.30 14.63 -7.48
C ALA A 16 -7.62 13.98 -7.05
N LYS A 17 -7.81 12.69 -7.36
CA LYS A 17 -8.99 11.91 -6.95
C LYS A 17 -8.91 11.38 -5.52
N GLY A 18 -7.72 11.34 -4.91
CA GLY A 18 -7.48 10.67 -3.64
C GLY A 18 -7.70 9.15 -3.69
N SER A 19 -7.73 8.56 -4.90
CA SER A 19 -8.03 7.15 -5.15
C SER A 19 -7.02 6.55 -6.12
N ALA A 20 -6.68 5.27 -5.90
CA ALA A 20 -5.81 4.48 -6.76
C ALA A 20 -6.58 3.51 -7.68
N ASP A 21 -7.91 3.63 -7.77
CA ASP A 21 -8.77 2.67 -8.48
C ASP A 21 -8.43 2.51 -9.98
N ASP A 22 -7.87 3.56 -10.59
CA ASP A 22 -7.47 3.58 -12.01
C ASP A 22 -6.03 3.06 -12.25
N ILE A 23 -5.34 2.62 -11.19
CA ILE A 23 -3.99 2.05 -11.23
C ILE A 23 -4.09 0.52 -11.15
N ASP A 24 -3.36 -0.17 -12.02
CA ASP A 24 -3.30 -1.63 -12.03
C ASP A 24 -2.78 -2.17 -10.67
N PRO A 25 -3.53 -3.05 -9.97
CA PRO A 25 -3.09 -3.59 -8.68
C PRO A 25 -1.78 -4.39 -8.73
N CYS A 26 -1.47 -5.03 -9.86
CA CYS A 26 -0.19 -5.72 -10.04
C CYS A 26 0.97 -4.74 -10.13
N PHE A 27 0.74 -3.58 -10.74
CA PHE A 27 1.73 -2.52 -10.72
C PHE A 27 1.99 -2.02 -9.29
N ILE A 28 0.92 -1.77 -8.53
CA ILE A 28 1.02 -1.37 -7.13
C ILE A 28 1.83 -2.40 -6.35
N SER A 29 1.51 -3.68 -6.50
CA SER A 29 2.25 -4.77 -5.85
C SER A 29 3.73 -4.77 -6.23
N CYS A 30 4.06 -4.58 -7.51
CA CYS A 30 5.44 -4.48 -7.98
C CYS A 30 6.19 -3.31 -7.32
N PHE A 31 5.55 -2.14 -7.23
CA PHE A 31 6.11 -0.99 -6.55
C PHE A 31 6.35 -1.28 -5.06
N LEU A 32 5.35 -1.83 -4.36
CA LEU A 32 5.45 -2.16 -2.93
C LEU A 32 6.55 -3.18 -2.66
N LYS A 33 6.76 -4.16 -3.56
CA LYS A 33 7.87 -5.10 -3.48
C LYS A 33 9.23 -4.43 -3.64
N LYS A 34 9.37 -3.52 -4.61
CA LYS A 34 10.62 -2.77 -4.80
C LYS A 34 10.91 -1.82 -3.64
N ALA A 35 9.87 -1.29 -3.00
CA ALA A 35 9.94 -0.48 -1.79
C ALA A 35 10.13 -1.33 -0.51
N GLU A 36 10.17 -2.65 -0.63
CA GLU A 36 10.24 -3.62 0.48
C GLU A 36 9.08 -3.55 1.49
N PHE A 37 7.95 -2.97 1.10
CA PHE A 37 6.72 -3.03 1.89
C PHE A 37 5.97 -4.32 1.64
N PHE A 38 6.12 -4.92 0.46
CA PHE A 38 5.72 -6.28 0.18
C PHE A 38 6.94 -7.19 0.10
N ASP A 39 6.83 -8.41 0.62
CA ASP A 39 7.85 -9.43 0.48
C ASP A 39 7.77 -10.13 -0.90
N GLY A 40 8.62 -11.14 -1.11
CA GLY A 40 8.67 -11.93 -2.35
C GLY A 40 7.35 -12.63 -2.68
N ASP A 41 6.57 -12.98 -1.65
CA ASP A 41 5.28 -13.67 -1.75
C ASP A 41 4.11 -12.66 -1.91
N GLY A 42 4.42 -11.36 -2.04
CA GLY A 42 3.44 -10.30 -2.20
C GLY A 42 2.60 -10.06 -0.95
N LYS A 43 3.15 -10.36 0.23
CA LYS A 43 2.54 -10.08 1.53
C LYS A 43 3.10 -8.80 2.12
N LEU A 44 2.27 -8.06 2.85
CA LEU A 44 2.67 -6.87 3.59
C LEU A 44 3.71 -7.23 4.65
N ASP A 45 4.90 -6.66 4.52
CA ASP A 45 5.98 -6.68 5.50
C ASP A 45 5.81 -5.49 6.46
N VAL A 46 5.07 -5.74 7.55
CA VAL A 46 4.75 -4.73 8.56
C VAL A 46 6.00 -4.20 9.26
N GLU A 47 7.00 -5.06 9.46
CA GLU A 47 8.24 -4.67 10.15
C GLU A 47 9.05 -3.70 9.30
N LYS A 48 9.33 -4.04 8.04
CA LYS A 48 10.06 -3.16 7.13
C LYS A 48 9.30 -1.87 6.84
N THR A 49 7.98 -1.95 6.67
CA THR A 49 7.14 -0.76 6.46
C THR A 49 7.25 0.19 7.65
N ASN A 50 7.11 -0.32 8.88
CA ASN A 50 7.23 0.51 10.10
C ASN A 50 8.65 1.07 10.28
N ALA A 51 9.68 0.27 9.99
CA ALA A 51 11.07 0.73 10.06
C ALA A 51 11.33 1.88 9.07
N PHE A 52 10.86 1.75 7.83
CA PHE A 52 10.96 2.81 6.83
C PHE A 52 10.24 4.09 7.28
N VAL A 53 8.99 3.96 7.72
CA VAL A 53 8.17 5.09 8.16
C VAL A 53 8.83 5.85 9.32
N LYS A 54 9.31 5.13 10.34
CA LYS A 54 9.98 5.74 11.50
C LYS A 54 11.31 6.40 11.15
N ALA A 55 12.00 5.90 10.13
CA ALA A 55 13.29 6.45 9.70
C ALA A 55 13.14 7.67 8.77
N HIS A 56 12.03 7.78 8.01
CA HIS A 56 11.91 8.76 6.93
C HIS A 56 10.81 9.80 7.13
N LEU A 57 9.81 9.52 7.97
CA LEU A 57 8.70 10.44 8.22
C LEU A 57 8.83 11.08 9.60
N THR A 58 8.50 12.36 9.70
CA THR A 58 8.62 13.15 10.95
C THR A 58 7.27 13.50 11.58
N SER A 59 6.17 13.30 10.85
CA SER A 59 4.83 13.56 11.36
C SER A 59 4.36 12.39 12.23
N GLU A 60 4.18 12.64 13.52
CA GLU A 60 3.63 11.64 14.45
C GLU A 60 2.26 11.12 14.02
N HIS A 61 1.43 11.98 13.42
CA HIS A 61 0.13 11.59 12.89
C HIS A 61 0.28 10.53 11.79
N VAL A 62 1.20 10.78 10.84
CA VAL A 62 1.45 9.85 9.74
C VAL A 62 2.09 8.55 10.26
N ILE A 63 3.03 8.62 11.21
CA ILE A 63 3.62 7.43 11.83
C ILE A 63 2.54 6.56 12.48
N LYS A 64 1.66 7.16 13.30
CA LYS A 64 0.56 6.43 13.96
C LYS A 64 -0.42 5.85 12.95
N PHE A 65 -0.69 6.55 11.85
CA PHE A 65 -1.53 6.04 10.79
C PHE A 65 -0.93 4.77 10.16
N PHE A 66 0.36 4.76 9.83
CA PHE A 66 1.02 3.56 9.29
C PHE A 66 1.10 2.42 10.31
N GLU A 67 1.31 2.73 11.60
CA GLU A 67 1.23 1.71 12.66
C GLU A 67 -0.17 1.09 12.74
N ALA A 68 -1.23 1.90 12.60
CA ALA A 68 -2.61 1.41 12.55
C ALA A 68 -2.87 0.57 11.28
N VAL A 69 -2.35 0.97 10.11
CA VAL A 69 -2.40 0.15 8.89
C VAL A 69 -1.72 -1.20 9.11
N GLY A 70 -0.53 -1.21 9.71
CA GLY A 70 0.18 -2.45 10.03
C GLY A 70 -0.57 -3.36 11.02
N GLY A 71 -1.31 -2.79 11.97
CA GLY A 71 -2.12 -3.56 12.92
C GLY A 71 -3.43 -4.09 12.35
N GLU A 72 -4.15 -3.28 11.56
CA GLU A 72 -5.51 -3.58 11.09
C GLU A 72 -5.54 -4.24 9.71
N CYS A 73 -4.63 -3.83 8.81
CA CYS A 73 -4.64 -4.25 7.43
C CYS A 73 -3.67 -5.40 7.14
N ALA A 74 -2.81 -5.82 8.08
CA ALA A 74 -1.97 -7.01 7.90
C ALA A 74 -2.78 -8.30 7.67
N LYS A 75 -4.06 -8.32 8.08
CA LYS A 75 -4.99 -9.43 7.81
C LYS A 75 -5.13 -9.79 6.32
N VAL A 76 -4.84 -8.86 5.41
CA VAL A 76 -4.86 -9.14 3.95
C VAL A 76 -3.82 -10.19 3.53
N ASN A 77 -2.82 -10.44 4.37
CA ASN A 77 -1.83 -11.50 4.13
C ASN A 77 -2.46 -12.90 4.20
N ASP A 78 -3.54 -13.05 4.97
CA ASP A 78 -4.24 -14.31 5.19
C ASP A 78 -5.45 -14.49 4.25
N GLU A 79 -5.78 -13.49 3.44
CA GLU A 79 -6.87 -13.56 2.47
C GLU A 79 -6.53 -14.48 1.30
N GLU A 80 -7.56 -15.17 0.80
CA GLU A 80 -7.47 -15.97 -0.41
C GLU A 80 -7.31 -15.04 -1.63
N VAL A 81 -6.34 -15.35 -2.49
CA VAL A 81 -6.04 -14.57 -3.69
C VAL A 81 -5.95 -15.45 -4.91
N THR A 82 -6.24 -14.88 -6.07
CA THR A 82 -6.28 -15.59 -7.35
C THR A 82 -4.94 -15.57 -8.09
N ASP A 83 -4.05 -14.67 -7.68
CA ASP A 83 -2.78 -14.38 -8.36
C ASP A 83 -1.54 -14.85 -7.58
N GLY A 84 -1.74 -15.52 -6.45
CA GLY A 84 -0.71 -16.15 -5.62
C GLY A 84 0.34 -15.14 -5.14
N ASP A 85 1.59 -15.44 -5.43
CA ASP A 85 2.73 -14.64 -4.98
C ASP A 85 2.89 -13.34 -5.76
N LYS A 86 2.11 -13.10 -6.82
CA LYS A 86 2.16 -11.83 -7.55
C LYS A 86 1.75 -10.66 -6.66
N GLY A 87 0.77 -10.86 -5.78
CA GLY A 87 0.35 -9.92 -4.75
C GLY A 87 -0.49 -8.74 -5.25
N CYS A 88 -1.03 -8.81 -6.47
CA CYS A 88 -1.94 -7.84 -7.06
C CYS A 88 -3.25 -7.78 -6.28
N ASP A 89 -3.86 -8.93 -5.98
CA ASP A 89 -5.12 -8.99 -5.22
C ASP A 89 -4.90 -8.44 -3.80
N ARG A 90 -3.78 -8.81 -3.14
CA ARG A 90 -3.42 -8.28 -1.82
C ARG A 90 -3.16 -6.77 -1.85
N ALA A 91 -2.54 -6.25 -2.90
CA ALA A 91 -2.35 -4.81 -3.05
C ALA A 91 -3.69 -4.08 -3.10
N LYS A 92 -4.66 -4.60 -3.86
CA LYS A 92 -6.03 -4.05 -3.88
C LYS A 92 -6.70 -4.12 -2.50
N LEU A 93 -6.69 -5.30 -1.87
CA LEU A 93 -7.27 -5.50 -0.53
C LEU A 93 -6.64 -4.58 0.52
N LEU A 94 -5.33 -4.35 0.44
CA LEU A 94 -4.64 -3.41 1.31
C LEU A 94 -5.12 -1.97 1.09
N PHE A 95 -5.23 -1.53 -0.16
CA PHE A 95 -5.75 -0.20 -0.47
C PHE A 95 -7.19 -0.01 0.02
N ASP A 96 -8.06 -0.99 -0.17
CA ASP A 96 -9.43 -0.98 0.34
C ASP A 96 -9.43 -0.87 1.87
N CYS A 97 -8.61 -1.66 2.56
CA CYS A 97 -8.48 -1.60 4.01
C CYS A 97 -7.97 -0.23 4.51
N ILE A 98 -6.99 0.36 3.82
CA ILE A 98 -6.46 1.69 4.14
C ILE A 98 -7.55 2.76 3.98
N GLN A 99 -8.37 2.69 2.94
CA GLN A 99 -9.49 3.62 2.73
C GLN A 99 -10.57 3.49 3.82
N GLU A 100 -10.91 2.27 4.21
CA GLU A 100 -11.81 2.02 5.33
C GLU A 100 -11.23 2.55 6.65
N LEU A 101 -9.93 2.34 6.89
CA LEU A 101 -9.26 2.79 8.10
C LEU A 101 -9.22 4.32 8.20
N LYS A 102 -8.89 5.02 7.11
CA LYS A 102 -8.97 6.48 7.04
C LYS A 102 -10.36 6.98 7.40
N SER A 103 -11.39 6.35 6.81
CA SER A 103 -12.79 6.69 7.08
C SER A 103 -13.20 6.46 8.55
N LYS A 104 -12.57 5.51 9.26
CA LYS A 104 -12.82 5.23 10.69
C LYS A 104 -12.10 6.19 11.64
N ILE A 105 -10.86 6.56 11.30
CA ILE A 105 -10.02 7.41 12.17
C ILE A 105 -10.39 8.89 12.02
N GLY A 106 -10.98 9.29 10.88
CA GLY A 106 -11.25 10.69 10.55
C GLY A 106 -9.98 11.40 10.04
N ASP A 107 -10.14 12.32 9.08
CA ASP A 107 -9.04 13.10 8.48
C ASP A 107 -8.19 13.87 9.50
#